data_AF-A0A4Q3IZ31-F1
#
_entry.id   AF-A0A4Q3IZ31-F1
#
_cell.length_a   1.000
_cell.length_b   1.000
_cell.length_c   1.000
_cell.angle_alpha   90.00
_cell.angle_beta   90.00
_cell.angle_gamma   90.00
#
_symmetry.space_group_name_H-M   'P 1'
#
loop_
_entity.id
_entity.type
_entity.pdbx_description
1 polymer ?
#
loop_
_entity_poly.entity_id
_entity_poly.type
_entity_poly.pdbx_seq_one_letter_code
_entity_poly.pdbx_strand_id
1 'polypeptide(L)'
;MSDQSTSAPLPRPGGLASRAAAQPAASYLQGLNPEQRLAVEATDGPVLVLAGAGTGKTRVLTTRIAHLISTNRAYPSQILSVTFTNKAAREMKERVAHLVGPVAEGMPWLGTFHSISAKLLRRHAELLDLRSDFTILDTDDQIRLMKQVIQAEGIDEKRWPGRMLAGFIDSWKNRGLAPKDVPPGEAGVFASGKGGKLYAAYQDRLKTLNAVDFGDLLLHCLTLFREHP
;
A
#
# COMPACT_ATOMS: atom_id res chain seq x y z
N MET A 1 69.04 -12.67 -23.50
CA MET A 1 67.67 -13.21 -23.50
C MET A 1 66.88 -12.33 -22.57
N SER A 2 66.17 -11.36 -23.14
CA SER A 2 65.47 -10.28 -22.44
C SER A 2 63.99 -10.60 -22.52
N ASP A 3 63.35 -10.88 -21.38
CA ASP A 3 61.91 -11.15 -21.35
C ASP A 3 61.17 -9.98 -20.71
N GLN A 4 60.14 -9.52 -21.42
CA GLN A 4 59.47 -8.25 -21.24
C GLN A 4 58.30 -8.38 -20.26
N SER A 5 58.29 -7.55 -19.22
CA SER A 5 57.13 -7.39 -18.34
C SER A 5 56.00 -6.65 -19.06
N THR A 6 54.94 -7.37 -19.44
CA THR A 6 53.73 -6.76 -19.99
C THR A 6 52.88 -6.16 -18.87
N SER A 7 52.97 -4.85 -18.65
CA SER A 7 52.00 -4.11 -17.83
C SER A 7 50.72 -3.85 -18.63
N ALA A 8 49.56 -4.25 -18.09
CA ALA A 8 48.27 -3.96 -18.70
C ALA A 8 48.05 -2.43 -18.86
N PRO A 9 47.41 -1.96 -19.94
CA PRO A 9 47.24 -0.53 -20.17
C PRO A 9 46.28 0.08 -19.16
N LEU A 10 46.65 1.23 -18.58
CA LEU A 10 45.73 2.02 -17.76
C LEU A 10 44.52 2.48 -18.61
N PRO A 11 43.30 2.44 -18.06
CA PRO A 11 42.11 2.84 -18.78
C PRO A 11 42.18 4.33 -19.16
N ARG A 12 41.85 4.63 -20.43
CA ARG A 12 41.81 6.01 -20.94
C ARG A 12 40.72 6.82 -20.22
N PRO A 13 41.00 8.07 -19.80
CA PRO A 13 39.97 8.93 -19.22
C PRO A 13 38.87 9.19 -20.26
N GLY A 14 37.61 8.88 -19.93
CA GLY A 14 36.44 9.24 -20.76
C GLY A 14 35.63 8.07 -21.36
N GLY A 15 35.98 6.82 -21.09
CA GLY A 15 35.19 5.66 -21.50
C GLY A 15 33.87 5.52 -20.73
N LEU A 16 32.90 4.77 -21.27
CA LEU A 16 31.66 4.40 -20.57
C LEU A 16 31.94 3.78 -19.18
N ALA A 17 33.05 3.05 -19.04
CA ALA A 17 33.54 2.51 -17.76
C ALA A 17 34.01 3.59 -16.77
N SER A 18 34.61 4.70 -17.23
CA SER A 18 34.98 5.82 -16.34
C SER A 18 33.77 6.68 -15.95
N ARG A 19 32.72 6.70 -16.79
CA ARG A 19 31.41 7.29 -16.43
C ARG A 19 30.63 6.44 -15.42
N ALA A 20 30.81 5.13 -15.43
CA ALA A 20 30.27 4.24 -14.40
C ALA A 20 31.03 4.35 -13.05
N ALA A 21 32.34 4.63 -13.10
CA ALA A 21 33.18 4.79 -11.90
C ALA A 21 33.00 6.14 -11.18
N ALA A 22 32.37 7.13 -11.82
CA ALA A 22 32.06 8.42 -11.24
C ALA A 22 30.55 8.63 -11.17
N GLN A 23 29.84 7.77 -10.42
CA GLN A 23 28.59 8.23 -9.83
C GLN A 23 28.92 9.46 -8.99
N PRO A 24 28.30 10.64 -9.23
CA PRO A 24 28.54 11.79 -8.38
C PRO A 24 28.29 11.36 -6.94
N ALA A 25 29.29 11.55 -6.08
CA ALA A 25 29.26 11.19 -4.66
C ALA A 25 27.86 11.44 -4.12
N ALA A 26 27.18 10.36 -3.70
CA ALA A 26 25.75 10.27 -3.42
C ALA A 26 25.13 11.60 -2.92
N SER A 27 24.75 12.47 -3.86
CA SER A 27 24.33 13.84 -3.54
C SER A 27 23.08 13.84 -2.66
N TYR A 28 22.26 12.79 -2.81
CA TYR A 28 21.09 12.53 -1.99
C TYR A 28 21.40 12.30 -0.49
N LEU A 29 22.64 11.92 -0.12
CA LEU A 29 23.07 11.78 1.28
C LEU A 29 23.53 13.11 1.90
N GLN A 30 23.71 14.16 1.11
CA GLN A 30 24.18 15.45 1.63
C GLN A 30 23.13 16.08 2.56
N GLY A 31 23.61 16.61 3.68
CA GLY A 31 22.79 17.27 4.69
C GLY A 31 21.91 16.35 5.54
N LEU A 32 22.17 15.03 5.53
CA LEU A 32 21.67 14.11 6.55
C LEU A 32 22.57 14.19 7.80
N ASN A 33 21.97 14.11 8.98
CA ASN A 33 22.73 13.86 10.21
C ASN A 33 23.16 12.38 10.29
N PRO A 34 24.05 11.99 11.23
CA PRO A 34 24.53 10.62 11.35
C PRO A 34 23.42 9.57 11.50
N GLU A 35 22.38 9.86 12.28
CA GLU A 35 21.28 8.92 12.54
C GLU A 35 20.39 8.73 11.31
N GLN A 36 20.08 9.81 10.58
CA GLN A 36 19.35 9.77 9.32
C GLN A 36 20.12 9.00 8.26
N ARG A 37 21.44 9.22 8.18
CA ARG A 37 22.32 8.50 7.25
C ARG A 37 22.33 7.01 7.57
N LEU A 38 22.48 6.64 8.85
CA LEU A 38 22.41 5.25 9.29
C LEU A 38 21.07 4.59 8.89
N ALA A 39 19.94 5.29 9.08
CA ALA A 39 18.63 4.78 8.70
C ALA A 39 18.44 4.60 7.17
N VAL A 40 19.12 5.43 6.37
CA VAL A 40 19.14 5.35 4.89
C VAL A 40 20.01 4.19 4.41
N GLU A 41 21.21 4.03 4.98
CA GLU A 41 22.20 3.03 4.57
C GLU A 41 21.86 1.61 5.11
N ALA A 42 21.04 1.51 6.16
CA ALA A 42 20.50 0.25 6.67
C ALA A 42 19.49 -0.36 5.67
N THR A 43 20.00 -1.04 4.65
CA THR A 43 19.22 -1.56 3.51
C THR A 43 18.72 -2.99 3.70
N ASP A 44 19.43 -3.79 4.50
CA ASP A 44 19.13 -5.20 4.73
C ASP A 44 18.35 -5.40 6.06
N GLY A 45 17.39 -6.32 6.06
CA GLY A 45 16.59 -6.68 7.23
C GLY A 45 15.52 -5.64 7.68
N PRO A 46 14.76 -5.96 8.74
CA PRO A 46 13.74 -5.07 9.27
C PRO A 46 14.36 -3.88 10.01
N VAL A 47 13.88 -2.66 9.73
CA VAL A 47 14.36 -1.42 10.35
C VAL A 47 13.18 -0.60 10.87
N LEU A 48 13.24 -0.21 12.15
CA LEU A 48 12.29 0.70 12.79
C LEU A 48 12.96 2.06 13.03
N VAL A 49 12.43 3.11 12.39
CA VAL A 49 12.92 4.49 12.58
C VAL A 49 11.96 5.24 13.50
N LEU A 50 12.37 5.46 14.75
CA LEU A 50 11.63 6.27 15.72
C LEU A 50 12.05 7.73 15.60
N ALA A 51 11.09 8.62 15.32
CA ALA A 51 11.41 10.00 15.01
C ALA A 51 10.30 10.95 15.44
N GLY A 52 10.67 12.03 16.15
CA GLY A 52 9.76 13.08 16.62
C GLY A 52 9.19 13.95 15.50
N ALA A 53 8.26 14.84 15.81
CA ALA A 53 7.78 15.84 14.84
C ALA A 53 8.96 16.69 14.31
N GLY A 54 8.95 17.03 13.02
CA GLY A 54 9.99 17.89 12.41
C GLY A 54 11.38 17.28 12.20
N THR A 55 11.66 16.06 12.69
CA THR A 55 13.00 15.42 12.64
C THR A 55 13.41 14.86 11.26
N GLY A 56 12.65 15.14 10.20
CA GLY A 56 13.00 14.72 8.85
C GLY A 56 12.62 13.28 8.47
N LYS A 57 11.64 12.64 9.13
CA LYS A 57 11.12 11.30 8.78
C LYS A 57 10.91 11.09 7.29
N THR A 58 10.18 12.02 6.66
CA THR A 58 9.88 11.94 5.23
C THR A 58 11.14 12.02 4.39
N ARG A 59 12.11 12.87 4.79
CA ARG A 59 13.42 12.99 4.11
C ARG A 59 14.18 11.67 4.17
N VAL A 60 14.25 11.04 5.34
CA VAL A 60 14.88 9.72 5.51
C VAL A 60 14.24 8.68 4.58
N LEU A 61 12.91 8.59 4.55
CA LEU A 61 12.21 7.62 3.68
C LEU A 61 12.48 7.87 2.19
N THR A 62 12.36 9.12 1.72
CA THR A 62 12.60 9.45 0.31
C THR A 62 14.05 9.25 -0.10
N THR A 63 14.99 9.59 0.79
CA THR A 63 16.41 9.39 0.54
C THR A 63 16.79 7.91 0.58
N ARG A 64 16.15 7.10 1.42
CA ARG A 64 16.35 5.64 1.44
C ARG A 64 15.89 4.99 0.14
N ILE A 65 14.73 5.40 -0.40
CA ILE A 65 14.27 4.95 -1.73
C ILE A 65 15.30 5.32 -2.80
N ALA A 66 15.77 6.57 -2.79
CA ALA A 66 16.81 7.01 -3.72
C ALA A 66 18.10 6.19 -3.59
N HIS A 67 18.53 5.93 -2.36
CA HIS A 67 19.71 5.13 -2.07
C HIS A 67 19.61 3.70 -2.62
N LEU A 68 18.48 3.02 -2.41
CA LEU A 68 18.23 1.66 -2.93
C LEU A 68 18.32 1.61 -4.46
N ILE A 69 17.76 2.62 -5.15
CA ILE A 69 17.78 2.73 -6.61
C ILE A 69 19.21 3.05 -7.10
N SER A 70 19.84 4.09 -6.56
CA SER A 70 21.17 4.56 -7.02
C SER A 70 22.29 3.55 -6.78
N THR A 71 22.16 2.71 -5.76
CA THR A 71 23.12 1.63 -5.45
C THR A 71 22.79 0.31 -6.14
N ASN A 72 21.79 0.27 -7.03
CA ASN A 72 21.30 -0.93 -7.72
C ASN A 72 20.90 -2.07 -6.77
N ARG A 73 20.44 -1.75 -5.56
CA ARG A 73 19.92 -2.73 -4.60
C ARG A 73 18.49 -3.15 -4.92
N ALA A 74 17.72 -2.30 -5.59
CA ALA A 74 16.37 -2.62 -6.05
C ALA A 74 15.98 -1.82 -7.30
N TYR A 75 15.22 -2.43 -8.20
CA TYR A 75 14.52 -1.69 -9.26
C TYR A 75 13.33 -0.91 -8.67
N PRO A 76 12.93 0.23 -9.27
CA PRO A 76 11.76 0.99 -8.84
C PRO A 76 10.46 0.15 -8.72
N SER A 77 10.31 -0.88 -9.55
CA SER A 77 9.19 -1.82 -9.53
C SER A 77 9.21 -2.81 -8.35
N GLN A 78 10.34 -2.95 -7.66
CA GLN A 78 10.53 -3.83 -6.51
C GLN A 78 10.38 -3.09 -5.17
N ILE A 79 10.14 -1.77 -5.20
CA ILE A 79 9.98 -0.95 -3.99
C ILE A 79 8.49 -0.65 -3.76
N LEU A 80 7.97 -1.12 -2.63
CA LEU A 80 6.66 -0.75 -2.10
C LEU A 80 6.82 0.40 -1.10
N SER A 81 6.12 1.52 -1.31
CA SER A 81 6.08 2.63 -0.37
C SER A 81 4.63 3.05 -0.12
N VAL A 82 4.20 2.95 1.14
CA VAL A 82 2.81 3.14 1.53
C VAL A 82 2.66 4.27 2.56
N THR A 83 1.58 5.04 2.43
CA THR A 83 1.20 6.09 3.38
C THR A 83 -0.33 6.13 3.59
N PHE A 84 -0.79 6.99 4.48
CA PHE A 84 -2.21 7.10 4.81
C PHE A 84 -2.98 8.09 3.95
N THR A 85 -2.33 9.13 3.42
CA THR A 85 -3.03 10.21 2.69
C THR A 85 -2.54 10.36 1.26
N ASN A 86 -3.44 10.73 0.35
CA ASN A 86 -3.09 11.02 -1.04
C ASN A 86 -2.10 12.19 -1.14
N LYS A 87 -2.21 13.18 -0.24
CA LYS A 87 -1.27 14.30 -0.16
C LYS A 87 0.14 13.81 0.15
N ALA A 88 0.31 12.98 1.17
CA ALA A 88 1.62 12.43 1.53
C ALA A 88 2.18 11.54 0.41
N ALA A 89 1.34 10.76 -0.28
CA ALA A 89 1.77 9.93 -1.40
C ALA A 89 2.29 10.79 -2.56
N ARG A 90 1.56 11.86 -2.92
CA ARG A 90 1.98 12.82 -3.95
C ARG A 90 3.28 13.52 -3.58
N GLU A 91 3.37 14.07 -2.37
CA GLU A 91 4.60 14.73 -1.89
C GLU A 91 5.79 13.77 -1.86
N MET A 92 5.59 12.50 -1.48
CA MET A 92 6.64 11.49 -1.49
C MET A 92 7.10 11.18 -2.92
N LYS A 93 6.16 11.02 -3.86
CA LYS A 93 6.47 10.80 -5.28
C LYS A 93 7.27 11.96 -5.86
N GLU A 94 6.84 13.20 -5.61
CA GLU A 94 7.55 14.40 -6.04
C GLU A 94 8.97 14.43 -5.46
N ARG A 95 9.14 14.20 -4.16
CA ARG A 95 10.47 14.19 -3.50
C ARG A 95 11.39 13.12 -4.06
N VAL A 96 10.89 11.90 -4.30
CA VAL A 96 11.70 10.84 -4.91
C VAL A 96 12.09 11.22 -6.34
N ALA A 97 11.18 11.78 -7.14
CA ALA A 97 11.47 12.25 -8.49
C ALA A 97 12.57 13.33 -8.53
N HIS A 98 12.62 14.22 -7.54
CA HIS A 98 13.71 15.20 -7.42
C HIS A 98 15.08 14.55 -7.13
N LEU A 99 15.11 13.37 -6.50
CA LEU A 99 16.35 12.69 -6.11
C LEU A 99 16.88 11.74 -7.19
N VAL A 100 16.00 11.00 -7.87
CA VAL A 100 16.40 9.97 -8.86
C VAL A 100 15.96 10.28 -10.30
N GLY A 101 15.34 11.45 -10.52
CA GLY A 101 14.89 11.89 -11.83
C GLY A 101 13.73 11.05 -12.39
N PRO A 102 13.65 10.88 -13.73
CA PRO A 102 12.54 10.16 -14.40
C PRO A 102 12.36 8.71 -13.95
N VAL A 103 13.39 8.11 -13.34
CA VAL A 103 13.33 6.74 -12.78
C VAL A 103 12.19 6.59 -11.75
N ALA A 104 11.80 7.67 -11.07
CA ALA A 104 10.70 7.68 -10.11
C ALA A 104 9.33 7.41 -10.76
N GLU A 105 9.15 7.66 -12.06
CA GLU A 105 7.90 7.36 -12.77
C GLU A 105 7.66 5.84 -12.85
N GLY A 106 8.74 5.05 -12.81
CA GLY A 106 8.72 3.60 -12.79
C GLY A 106 8.40 2.98 -11.42
N MET A 107 7.89 3.75 -10.44
CA MET A 107 7.48 3.25 -9.12
C MET A 107 5.98 2.93 -9.05
N PRO A 108 5.53 1.75 -9.51
CA PRO A 108 4.12 1.38 -9.53
C PRO A 108 3.49 1.26 -8.14
N TRP A 109 4.29 1.10 -7.09
CA TRP A 109 3.83 0.75 -5.74
C TRP A 109 4.09 1.86 -4.72
N LEU A 110 4.06 3.12 -5.16
CA LEU A 110 4.09 4.29 -4.28
C LEU A 110 2.67 4.87 -4.20
N GLY A 111 2.04 4.80 -3.03
CA GLY A 111 0.66 5.23 -2.87
C GLY A 111 0.12 5.13 -1.45
N THR A 112 -1.21 5.25 -1.33
CA THR A 112 -1.90 4.92 -0.08
C THR A 112 -2.18 3.44 0.03
N PHE A 113 -2.46 2.94 1.24
CA PHE A 113 -2.93 1.57 1.45
C PHE A 113 -4.07 1.21 0.49
N HIS A 114 -5.08 2.09 0.38
CA HIS A 114 -6.23 1.86 -0.49
C HIS A 114 -5.87 1.90 -1.98
N SER A 115 -5.05 2.86 -2.45
CA SER A 115 -4.70 2.93 -3.87
C SER A 115 -3.86 1.73 -4.33
N ILE A 116 -2.95 1.27 -3.46
CA ILE A 116 -2.11 0.09 -3.73
C ILE A 116 -2.98 -1.16 -3.71
N SER A 117 -3.87 -1.29 -2.73
CA SER A 117 -4.79 -2.42 -2.60
C SER A 117 -5.74 -2.51 -3.78
N ALA A 118 -6.36 -1.39 -4.18
CA ALA A 118 -7.18 -1.35 -5.39
C ALA A 118 -6.38 -1.81 -6.61
N LYS A 119 -5.15 -1.30 -6.81
CA LYS A 119 -4.30 -1.73 -7.93
C LYS A 119 -3.98 -3.22 -7.91
N LEU A 120 -3.73 -3.80 -6.73
CA LEU A 120 -3.49 -5.23 -6.58
C LEU A 120 -4.75 -6.04 -6.91
N LEU A 121 -5.89 -5.67 -6.33
CA LEU A 121 -7.17 -6.35 -6.54
C LEU A 121 -7.58 -6.31 -8.02
N ARG A 122 -7.37 -5.20 -8.73
CA ARG A 122 -7.66 -5.11 -10.16
C ARG A 122 -6.92 -6.15 -11.01
N ARG A 123 -5.73 -6.57 -10.58
CA ARG A 123 -4.91 -7.58 -11.28
C ARG A 123 -5.34 -9.02 -10.97
N HIS A 124 -6.05 -9.22 -9.87
CA HIS A 124 -6.35 -10.54 -9.31
C HIS A 124 -7.85 -10.69 -8.96
N ALA A 125 -8.71 -9.85 -9.53
CA ALA A 125 -10.12 -9.73 -9.14
C ALA A 125 -10.87 -11.06 -9.28
N GLU A 126 -10.56 -11.83 -10.33
CA GLU A 126 -11.20 -13.10 -10.63
C GLU A 126 -10.99 -14.15 -9.53
N LEU A 127 -9.87 -14.09 -8.79
CA LEU A 127 -9.61 -14.98 -7.65
C LEU A 127 -10.55 -14.72 -6.46
N LEU A 128 -11.22 -13.56 -6.46
CA LEU A 128 -12.19 -13.16 -5.44
C LEU A 128 -13.62 -13.13 -5.99
N ASP A 129 -13.85 -13.77 -7.14
CA ASP A 129 -15.11 -13.73 -7.88
C ASP A 129 -15.60 -12.30 -8.16
N LEU A 130 -14.66 -11.37 -8.39
CA LEU A 130 -14.91 -10.01 -8.82
C LEU A 130 -14.44 -9.84 -10.26
N ARG A 131 -15.00 -8.86 -10.96
CA ARG A 131 -14.43 -8.39 -12.23
C ARG A 131 -13.46 -7.27 -11.97
N SER A 132 -12.44 -7.14 -12.83
CA SER A 132 -11.41 -6.11 -12.70
C SER A 132 -11.94 -4.69 -12.84
N ASP A 133 -13.20 -4.47 -13.23
CA ASP A 133 -13.86 -3.17 -13.37
C ASP A 133 -14.84 -2.83 -12.22
N PHE A 134 -14.76 -3.55 -11.08
CA PHE A 134 -15.55 -3.25 -9.87
C PHE A 134 -15.65 -1.76 -9.49
N THR A 135 -16.78 -1.34 -8.94
CA THR A 135 -16.96 0.03 -8.42
C THR A 135 -16.52 0.12 -6.97
N ILE A 136 -15.90 1.23 -6.55
CA ILE A 136 -15.60 1.49 -5.13
C ILE A 136 -16.70 2.38 -4.57
N LEU A 137 -17.47 1.88 -3.60
CA LEU A 137 -18.56 2.64 -3.00
C LEU A 137 -18.04 3.65 -1.98
N ASP A 138 -18.53 4.88 -2.06
CA ASP A 138 -18.34 5.88 -1.01
C ASP A 138 -19.24 5.61 0.20
N THR A 139 -19.07 6.39 1.26
CA THR A 139 -19.82 6.21 2.51
C THR A 139 -21.34 6.34 2.34
N ASP A 140 -21.80 7.23 1.46
CA ASP A 140 -23.23 7.47 1.29
C ASP A 140 -23.88 6.32 0.52
N ASP A 141 -23.20 5.80 -0.52
CA ASP A 141 -23.66 4.63 -1.27
C ASP A 141 -23.61 3.35 -0.43
N GLN A 142 -22.59 3.18 0.43
CA GLN A 142 -22.56 2.10 1.42
C GLN A 142 -23.77 2.17 2.36
N ILE A 143 -24.05 3.35 2.94
CA ILE A 143 -25.20 3.53 3.85
C ILE A 143 -26.52 3.24 3.13
N ARG A 144 -26.68 3.69 1.88
CA ARG A 144 -27.87 3.37 1.07
C ARG A 144 -28.03 1.87 0.87
N LEU A 145 -26.95 1.17 0.55
CA LEU A 145 -26.97 -0.28 0.36
C LEU A 145 -27.33 -1.02 1.67
N MET A 146 -26.75 -0.60 2.79
CA MET A 146 -27.07 -1.13 4.12
C MET A 146 -28.56 -1.00 4.45
N LYS A 147 -29.17 0.15 4.15
CA LYS A 147 -30.62 0.36 4.34
C LYS A 147 -31.45 -0.62 3.52
N GLN A 148 -31.07 -0.88 2.27
CA GLN A 148 -31.75 -1.87 1.44
C GLN A 148 -31.64 -3.29 2.03
N VAL A 149 -30.47 -3.67 2.52
CA VAL A 149 -30.23 -4.97 3.16
C VAL A 149 -31.08 -5.13 4.43
N ILE A 150 -31.16 -4.08 5.27
CA ILE A 150 -31.99 -4.06 6.49
C ILE A 150 -33.47 -4.20 6.14
N GLN A 151 -33.95 -3.45 5.15
CA GLN A 151 -35.35 -3.49 4.71
C GLN A 151 -35.75 -4.85 4.12
N ALA A 152 -34.86 -5.47 3.34
CA ALA A 152 -35.08 -6.80 2.76
C ALA A 152 -35.25 -7.89 3.83
N GLU A 153 -34.66 -7.70 5.01
CA GLU A 153 -34.75 -8.61 6.16
C GLU A 153 -35.93 -8.30 7.11
N GLY A 154 -36.81 -7.37 6.70
CA GLY A 154 -37.99 -6.96 7.47
C GLY A 154 -37.63 -6.25 8.79
N ILE A 155 -36.45 -5.64 8.88
CA ILE A 155 -35.98 -4.94 10.07
C ILE A 155 -36.40 -3.47 10.00
N ASP A 156 -36.91 -2.94 11.12
CA ASP A 156 -37.28 -1.54 11.24
C ASP A 156 -36.04 -0.63 11.20
N GLU A 157 -35.84 0.07 10.08
CA GLU A 157 -34.71 0.98 9.84
C GLU A 157 -34.71 2.20 10.79
N LYS A 158 -35.87 2.60 11.32
CA LYS A 158 -35.92 3.70 12.31
C LYS A 158 -35.28 3.30 13.62
N ARG A 159 -35.47 2.04 14.03
CA ARG A 159 -34.87 1.48 15.25
C ARG A 159 -33.44 1.01 15.02
N TRP A 160 -33.13 0.53 13.82
CA TRP A 160 -31.84 -0.02 13.43
C TRP A 160 -31.31 0.67 12.16
N PRO A 161 -30.74 1.88 12.27
CA PRO A 161 -30.35 2.66 11.09
C PRO A 161 -29.18 2.05 10.33
N GLY A 162 -29.17 2.20 9.00
CA GLY A 162 -28.09 1.68 8.15
C GLY A 162 -26.70 2.21 8.50
N ARG A 163 -26.60 3.45 9.00
CA ARG A 163 -25.34 4.03 9.49
C ARG A 163 -24.77 3.28 10.71
N MET A 164 -25.65 2.76 11.58
CA MET A 164 -25.22 1.97 12.72
C MET A 164 -24.64 0.64 12.25
N LEU A 165 -25.31 -0.06 11.33
CA LEU A 165 -24.79 -1.29 10.73
C LEU A 165 -23.44 -1.06 10.02
N ALA A 166 -23.31 0.04 9.27
CA ALA A 166 -22.05 0.40 8.63
C ALA A 166 -20.90 0.55 9.63
N GLY A 167 -21.14 1.14 10.81
CA GLY A 167 -20.12 1.26 11.87
C GLY A 167 -19.68 -0.09 12.45
N PHE A 168 -20.61 -1.05 12.63
CA PHE A 168 -20.25 -2.40 13.05
C PHE A 168 -19.40 -3.11 12.00
N ILE A 169 -19.82 -3.06 10.74
CA ILE A 169 -19.13 -3.71 9.63
C ILE A 169 -17.74 -3.10 9.40
N ASP A 170 -17.61 -1.78 9.45
CA ASP A 170 -16.31 -1.09 9.35
C ASP A 170 -15.34 -1.54 10.46
N SER A 171 -15.83 -1.63 11.71
CA SER A 171 -15.04 -2.16 12.84
C SER A 171 -14.56 -3.59 12.61
N TRP A 172 -15.42 -4.46 12.08
CA TRP A 172 -15.05 -5.84 11.75
C TRP A 172 -14.03 -5.92 10.61
N LYS A 173 -14.22 -5.14 9.54
CA LYS A 173 -13.28 -5.08 8.41
C LYS A 173 -11.91 -4.55 8.82
N ASN A 174 -11.86 -3.52 9.67
CA ASN A 174 -10.61 -2.97 10.21
C ASN A 174 -9.83 -3.98 11.08
N ARG A 175 -10.50 -4.99 11.62
CA ARG A 175 -9.89 -6.12 12.35
C ARG A 175 -9.56 -7.31 11.44
N GLY A 176 -9.84 -7.22 10.14
CA GLY A 176 -9.60 -8.29 9.18
C GLY A 176 -10.61 -9.43 9.25
N LEU A 177 -11.84 -9.16 9.71
CA LEU A 177 -12.88 -10.19 9.88
C LEU A 177 -13.83 -10.21 8.67
N ALA A 178 -13.90 -11.36 7.99
CA ALA A 178 -14.96 -11.63 7.03
C ALA A 178 -16.26 -12.00 7.77
N PRO A 179 -17.42 -12.05 7.10
CA PRO A 179 -18.70 -12.37 7.76
C PRO A 179 -18.66 -13.66 8.59
N LYS A 180 -17.95 -14.68 8.10
CA LYS A 180 -17.75 -15.98 8.77
C LYS A 180 -16.88 -15.91 10.04
N ASP A 181 -16.07 -14.86 10.18
CA ASP A 181 -15.07 -14.73 11.25
C ASP A 181 -15.55 -13.80 12.38
N VAL A 182 -16.70 -13.15 12.25
CA VAL A 182 -17.24 -12.26 13.28
C VAL A 182 -17.66 -13.07 14.50
N PRO A 183 -17.17 -12.76 15.72
CA PRO A 183 -17.55 -13.47 16.93
C PRO A 183 -19.07 -13.45 17.15
N PRO A 184 -19.72 -14.57 17.54
CA PRO A 184 -21.17 -14.64 17.71
C PRO A 184 -21.74 -13.59 18.66
N GLY A 185 -21.02 -13.26 19.73
CA GLY A 185 -21.40 -12.21 20.68
C GLY A 185 -21.45 -10.82 20.06
N GLU A 186 -20.54 -10.50 19.13
CA GLU A 186 -20.51 -9.22 18.41
C GLU A 186 -21.56 -9.20 17.29
N ALA A 187 -21.67 -10.29 16.52
CA ALA A 187 -22.69 -10.45 15.48
C ALA A 187 -24.11 -10.32 16.04
N GLY A 188 -24.29 -10.67 17.32
CA GLY A 188 -25.58 -10.65 18.01
C GLY A 188 -26.07 -9.27 18.47
N VAL A 189 -25.18 -8.27 18.55
CA VAL A 189 -25.51 -6.94 19.11
C VAL A 189 -26.54 -6.19 18.26
N PHE A 190 -26.43 -6.32 16.94
CA PHE A 190 -27.29 -5.59 16.01
C PHE A 190 -28.58 -6.35 15.68
N ALA A 191 -29.72 -5.64 15.71
CA ALA A 191 -31.03 -6.12 15.30
C ALA A 191 -31.43 -7.49 15.90
N SER A 192 -31.19 -7.67 17.21
CA SER A 192 -31.56 -8.88 17.96
C SER A 192 -30.96 -10.16 17.36
N GLY A 193 -29.65 -10.19 17.12
CA GLY A 193 -28.98 -11.40 16.62
C GLY A 193 -28.61 -11.38 15.13
N LYS A 194 -28.96 -10.32 14.39
CA LYS A 194 -28.93 -10.34 12.91
C LYS A 194 -27.69 -9.66 12.30
N GLY A 195 -26.80 -9.06 13.08
CA GLY A 195 -25.64 -8.31 12.57
C GLY A 195 -24.74 -9.12 11.64
N GLY A 196 -24.37 -10.34 12.02
CA GLY A 196 -23.56 -11.22 11.17
C GLY A 196 -24.25 -11.62 9.87
N LYS A 197 -25.56 -11.93 9.94
CA LYS A 197 -26.37 -12.24 8.76
C LYS A 197 -26.44 -11.05 7.80
N LEU A 198 -26.66 -9.84 8.33
CA LEU A 198 -26.71 -8.62 7.53
C LEU A 198 -25.37 -8.28 6.89
N TYR A 199 -24.26 -8.55 7.58
CA TYR A 199 -22.93 -8.40 6.99
C TYR A 199 -22.71 -9.36 5.82
N ALA A 200 -23.07 -10.64 5.96
CA ALA A 200 -23.01 -11.59 4.86
C ALA A 200 -23.88 -11.13 3.67
N ALA A 201 -25.14 -10.76 3.92
CA ALA A 201 -26.04 -10.26 2.88
C ALA A 201 -25.52 -8.98 2.19
N TYR A 202 -24.86 -8.09 2.94
CA TYR A 202 -24.23 -6.90 2.39
C TYR A 202 -23.05 -7.26 1.46
N GLN A 203 -22.16 -8.18 1.86
CA GLN A 203 -21.06 -8.63 1.00
C GLN A 203 -21.57 -9.33 -0.26
N ASP A 204 -22.62 -10.15 -0.15
CA ASP A 204 -23.24 -10.81 -1.32
C ASP A 204 -23.82 -9.77 -2.30
N ARG A 205 -24.41 -8.70 -1.76
CA ARG A 205 -24.96 -7.60 -2.56
C ARG A 205 -23.85 -6.80 -3.25
N LEU A 206 -22.76 -6.50 -2.55
CA LEU A 206 -21.57 -5.88 -3.14
C LEU A 206 -21.01 -6.70 -4.30
N LYS A 207 -20.83 -8.01 -4.09
CA LYS A 207 -20.36 -8.94 -5.12
C LYS A 207 -21.29 -8.97 -6.34
N THR A 208 -22.60 -9.04 -6.11
CA THR A 208 -23.61 -9.00 -7.18
C THR A 208 -23.52 -7.70 -8.01
N LEU A 209 -23.29 -6.57 -7.35
CA LEU A 209 -23.11 -5.28 -8.00
C LEU A 209 -21.73 -5.09 -8.62
N ASN A 210 -20.81 -6.07 -8.46
CA ASN A 210 -19.40 -5.93 -8.75
C ASN A 210 -18.85 -4.65 -8.12
N ALA A 211 -19.07 -4.52 -6.82
CA ALA A 211 -18.66 -3.38 -6.04
C ALA A 211 -17.87 -3.83 -4.81
N VAL A 212 -17.04 -2.94 -4.30
CA VAL A 212 -16.29 -3.09 -3.04
C VAL A 212 -16.40 -1.78 -2.28
N ASP A 213 -16.30 -1.82 -0.95
CA ASP A 213 -16.11 -0.60 -0.16
C ASP A 213 -14.64 -0.38 0.25
N PHE A 214 -14.38 0.70 0.98
CA PHE A 214 -13.02 1.04 1.42
C PHE A 214 -12.40 -0.05 2.31
N GLY A 215 -13.19 -0.66 3.21
CA GLY A 215 -12.71 -1.73 4.08
C GLY A 215 -12.39 -3.00 3.29
N ASP A 216 -13.20 -3.30 2.27
CA ASP A 216 -12.96 -4.43 1.35
C ASP A 216 -11.65 -4.32 0.60
N LEU A 217 -11.20 -3.11 0.26
CA LEU A 217 -9.90 -2.96 -0.42
C LEU A 217 -8.77 -3.63 0.37
N LEU A 218 -8.76 -3.49 1.69
CA LEU A 218 -7.75 -4.10 2.55
C LEU A 218 -8.07 -5.56 2.86
N LEU A 219 -9.33 -5.84 3.23
CA LEU A 219 -9.76 -7.18 3.62
C LEU A 219 -9.61 -8.19 2.47
N HIS A 220 -9.97 -7.80 1.25
CA HIS A 220 -9.80 -8.67 0.09
C HIS A 220 -8.34 -8.89 -0.28
N CYS A 221 -7.45 -7.92 -0.09
CA CYS A 221 -6.01 -8.17 -0.26
C CYS A 221 -5.53 -9.23 0.75
N LEU A 222 -6.00 -9.15 2.01
CA LEU A 222 -5.67 -10.14 3.03
C LEU A 222 -6.22 -11.53 2.68
N THR A 223 -7.47 -11.62 2.21
CA THR A 223 -8.06 -12.87 1.72
C THR A 223 -7.24 -13.43 0.57
N LEU A 224 -6.92 -12.61 -0.43
CA LEU A 224 -6.13 -12.99 -1.59
C LEU A 224 -4.80 -13.64 -1.17
N PHE A 225 -4.04 -12.98 -0.30
CA PHE A 225 -2.73 -13.49 0.14
C PHE A 225 -2.81 -14.75 1.02
N ARG A 226 -3.92 -14.96 1.75
CA ARG A 226 -4.10 -16.14 2.61
C ARG A 226 -4.58 -17.36 1.83
N GLU A 227 -5.49 -17.14 0.90
CA GLU A 227 -6.19 -18.21 0.18
C GLU A 227 -5.50 -18.55 -1.16
N HIS A 228 -4.68 -17.64 -1.71
CA HIS A 228 -3.95 -17.81 -2.98
C HIS A 228 -2.46 -17.38 -2.85
N PRO A 229 -1.62 -18.15 -2.15
CA PRO A 229 -0.21 -17.83 -1.90
C PRO A 229 0.69 -17.93 -3.13
#